data_AF-A0A165C2Q2-F1
#
_entry.id   AF-A0A165C2Q2-F1
#
_cell.length_a   1.000
_cell.length_b   1.000
_cell.length_c   1.000
_cell.angle_alpha   90.00
_cell.angle_beta   90.00
_cell.angle_gamma   90.00
#
_symmetry.space_group_name_H-M   'P 1'
#
loop_
_entity.id
_entity.type
_entity.pdbx_description
1 polymer ?
#
loop_
_entity_poly.entity_id
_entity_poly.type
_entity_poly.pdbx_seq_one_letter_code
_entity_poly.pdbx_strand_id
1 'polypeptide(L)'
;MLSSNVVLAVSFALSAVGVHAWGGISESCWDFKLQQDLPNHDQLFSATCQRIDGSLSYETIGLNDCFGNNEGWMQCGWSDFGQSCYACYLTGSTLNCACKRSDGSLSQPRVDLNS
;
A
#
# COMPACT_ATOMS: atom_id res chain seq x y z
N MET A 1 -45.58 -5.09 41.48
CA MET A 1 -44.43 -4.18 41.27
C MET A 1 -43.33 -5.02 40.63
N LEU A 2 -43.15 -4.92 39.30
CA LEU A 2 -42.08 -5.63 38.58
C LEU A 2 -40.79 -4.83 38.71
N SER A 3 -39.72 -5.42 39.24
CA SER A 3 -38.38 -4.85 39.18
C SER A 3 -37.61 -5.42 37.99
N SER A 4 -37.15 -4.51 37.14
CA SER A 4 -36.27 -4.68 36.01
C SER A 4 -35.05 -5.56 36.29
N ASN A 5 -34.67 -6.40 35.33
CA ASN A 5 -33.29 -6.80 35.13
C ASN A 5 -32.96 -6.62 33.64
N VAL A 6 -32.15 -5.59 33.40
CA VAL A 6 -31.60 -5.19 32.10
C VAL A 6 -30.59 -6.26 31.67
N VAL A 7 -30.83 -6.94 30.55
CA VAL A 7 -29.85 -7.85 29.95
C VAL A 7 -28.84 -7.00 29.19
N LEU A 8 -27.56 -7.13 29.57
CA LEU A 8 -26.43 -6.41 29.01
C LEU A 8 -26.34 -6.59 27.49
N ALA A 9 -26.20 -5.47 26.77
CA ALA A 9 -25.76 -5.46 25.39
C ALA A 9 -24.27 -5.86 25.33
N VAL A 10 -23.98 -6.98 24.69
CA VAL A 10 -22.61 -7.40 24.38
C VAL A 10 -22.17 -6.64 23.13
N SER A 11 -21.39 -5.59 23.32
CA SER A 11 -20.73 -4.86 22.23
C SER A 11 -19.62 -5.73 21.65
N PHE A 12 -19.85 -6.32 20.48
CA PHE A 12 -18.77 -6.87 19.67
C PHE A 12 -17.99 -5.70 19.06
N ALA A 13 -16.85 -5.36 19.67
CA ALA A 13 -15.85 -4.55 19.00
C ALA A 13 -15.26 -5.40 17.85
N LEU A 14 -15.70 -5.15 16.62
CA LEU A 14 -14.92 -5.54 15.45
C LEU A 14 -13.63 -4.72 15.51
N SER A 15 -12.58 -5.29 16.07
CA SER A 15 -11.22 -4.81 15.84
C SER A 15 -10.97 -4.95 14.35
N ALA A 16 -11.00 -3.84 13.63
CA ALA A 16 -10.39 -3.74 12.32
C ALA A 16 -8.93 -4.13 12.50
N VAL A 17 -8.58 -5.34 12.08
CA VAL A 17 -7.18 -5.73 11.94
C VAL A 17 -6.71 -4.93 10.74
N GLY A 18 -6.28 -3.68 10.99
CA GLY A 18 -5.39 -3.00 10.08
C GLY A 18 -4.22 -3.97 9.93
N VAL A 19 -4.08 -4.57 8.75
CA VAL A 19 -2.85 -5.27 8.41
C VAL A 19 -1.84 -4.15 8.19
N HIS A 20 -1.28 -3.65 9.29
CA HIS A 20 -0.08 -2.86 9.23
C HIS A 20 0.99 -3.85 8.80
N ALA A 21 1.30 -3.89 7.51
CA ALA A 21 2.56 -4.47 7.07
C ALA A 21 3.64 -3.62 7.75
N TRP A 22 4.14 -4.07 8.89
CA TRP A 22 5.45 -3.67 9.36
C TRP A 22 6.42 -4.13 8.27
N GLY A 23 7.26 -3.21 7.79
CA GLY A 23 8.19 -3.44 6.69
C GLY A 23 9.05 -4.70 6.82
N GLY A 24 9.89 -4.95 5.81
CA GLY A 24 10.68 -6.18 5.73
C GLY A 24 10.15 -7.18 4.70
N ILE A 25 9.38 -6.74 3.69
CA ILE A 25 8.99 -7.61 2.57
C ILE A 25 10.20 -8.26 1.88
N SER A 26 11.37 -7.62 1.92
CA SER A 26 12.61 -8.15 1.34
C SER A 26 13.24 -9.27 2.15
N GLU A 27 12.74 -9.57 3.36
CA GLU A 27 13.20 -10.71 4.16
C GLU A 27 12.62 -12.04 3.67
N SER A 28 11.41 -12.01 3.11
CA SER A 28 10.68 -13.21 2.66
C SER A 28 10.28 -13.17 1.19
N CYS A 29 10.48 -12.04 0.49
CA CYS A 29 10.12 -11.88 -0.91
C CYS A 29 11.29 -11.44 -1.79
N TRP A 30 11.24 -11.83 -3.07
CA TRP A 30 12.20 -11.49 -4.12
C TRP A 30 11.49 -11.34 -5.47
N ASP A 31 12.28 -11.08 -6.53
CA ASP A 31 11.79 -10.85 -7.90
C ASP A 31 10.77 -9.70 -8.01
N PHE A 32 11.06 -8.59 -7.32
CA PHE A 32 10.23 -7.39 -7.34
C PHE A 32 10.02 -6.86 -8.75
N LYS A 33 8.75 -6.65 -9.11
CA LYS A 33 8.34 -6.12 -10.41
C LYS A 33 7.32 -5.01 -10.24
N LEU A 34 7.35 -4.10 -11.18
CA LEU A 34 6.38 -3.03 -11.32
C LEU A 34 5.71 -3.19 -12.69
N GLN A 35 4.39 -3.35 -12.69
CA GLN A 35 3.59 -3.28 -13.90
C GLN A 35 2.92 -1.91 -13.97
N GLN A 36 3.09 -1.26 -15.11
CA GLN A 36 2.58 0.08 -15.39
C GLN A 36 1.40 0.01 -16.36
N ASP A 37 0.77 1.17 -16.61
CA ASP A 37 -0.30 1.36 -17.60
C ASP A 37 -1.55 0.49 -17.35
N LEU A 38 -1.90 0.31 -16.08
CA LEU A 38 -3.14 -0.35 -15.68
C LEU A 38 -4.33 0.63 -15.77
N PRO A 39 -5.57 0.12 -15.81
CA PRO A 39 -6.76 0.95 -15.68
C PRO A 39 -6.68 1.86 -14.45
N ASN A 40 -7.28 3.05 -14.54
CA ASN A 40 -7.27 4.06 -13.47
C ASN A 40 -5.87 4.58 -13.09
N HIS A 41 -4.90 4.47 -14.01
CA HIS A 41 -3.51 4.92 -13.80
C HIS A 41 -2.82 4.23 -12.61
N ASP A 42 -3.28 3.04 -12.21
CA ASP A 42 -2.65 2.28 -11.14
C ASP A 42 -1.34 1.64 -11.59
N GLN A 43 -0.54 1.23 -10.62
CA GLN A 43 0.71 0.52 -10.79
C GLN A 43 0.68 -0.70 -9.88
N LEU A 44 0.86 -1.89 -10.45
CA LEU A 44 0.83 -3.12 -9.68
C LEU A 44 2.26 -3.48 -9.29
N PHE A 45 2.51 -3.52 -7.99
CA PHE A 45 3.74 -4.08 -7.43
C PHE A 45 3.54 -5.57 -7.22
N SER A 46 4.53 -6.37 -7.63
CA SER A 46 4.48 -7.81 -7.44
C SER A 46 5.80 -8.40 -7.00
N ALA A 47 5.72 -9.53 -6.30
CA ALA A 47 6.86 -10.24 -5.75
C ALA A 47 6.56 -11.73 -5.61
N THR A 48 7.60 -12.55 -5.56
CA THR A 48 7.49 -13.94 -5.09
C THR A 48 7.90 -13.98 -3.63
N CYS A 49 7.01 -14.47 -2.76
CA CYS A 49 7.18 -14.51 -1.32
C CYS A 49 7.15 -15.95 -0.80
N GLN A 50 7.99 -16.24 0.20
CA GLN A 50 7.92 -17.47 0.97
C GLN A 50 6.85 -17.35 2.06
N ARG A 51 5.93 -18.32 2.11
CA ARG A 51 4.91 -18.45 3.14
C ARG A 51 5.48 -19.15 4.38
N ILE A 52 4.75 -19.11 5.50
CA ILE A 52 5.15 -19.71 6.78
C ILE A 52 5.41 -21.23 6.66
N ASP A 53 4.69 -21.92 5.78
CA ASP A 53 4.88 -23.36 5.52
C ASP A 53 6.08 -23.67 4.60
N GLY A 54 6.84 -22.65 4.20
CA GLY A 54 8.01 -22.74 3.33
C GLY A 54 7.67 -22.72 1.84
N SER A 55 6.39 -22.74 1.45
CA SER A 55 5.97 -22.68 0.04
C SER A 55 6.18 -21.29 -0.56
N LEU A 56 6.27 -21.23 -1.90
CA LEU A 56 6.40 -19.98 -2.63
C LEU A 56 5.04 -19.54 -3.18
N SER A 57 4.75 -18.25 -3.06
CA SER A 57 3.55 -17.62 -3.59
C SER A 57 3.91 -16.39 -4.40
N TYR A 58 3.21 -16.15 -5.51
CA TYR A 58 3.31 -14.90 -6.25
C TYR A 58 2.21 -13.97 -5.76
N GLU A 59 2.61 -12.80 -5.25
CA GLU A 59 1.71 -11.83 -4.62
C GLU A 59 1.75 -10.51 -5.39
N THR A 60 0.63 -9.79 -5.37
CA THR A 60 0.45 -8.52 -6.09
C THR A 60 -0.31 -7.53 -5.22
N ILE A 61 0.05 -6.24 -5.31
CA ILE A 61 -0.66 -5.14 -4.66
C ILE A 61 -0.75 -3.93 -5.59
N GLY A 62 -1.93 -3.30 -5.64
CA GLY A 62 -2.14 -2.03 -6.34
C GLY A 62 -1.57 -0.88 -5.51
N LEU A 63 -0.66 -0.10 -6.09
CA LEU A 63 0.01 0.97 -5.37
C LEU A 63 -0.92 2.17 -5.11
N ASN A 64 -1.98 2.36 -5.91
CA ASN A 64 -3.03 3.33 -5.63
C ASN A 64 -3.82 3.02 -4.35
N ASP A 65 -3.82 1.78 -3.87
CA ASP A 65 -4.48 1.43 -2.60
C ASP A 65 -3.63 1.83 -1.38
N CYS A 66 -2.34 2.09 -1.60
CA CYS A 66 -1.37 2.34 -0.54
C CYS A 66 -0.93 3.81 -0.49
N PHE A 67 -0.77 4.44 -1.65
CA PHE A 67 -0.15 5.75 -1.79
C PHE A 67 -1.08 6.77 -2.44
N GLY A 68 -1.03 7.99 -1.90
CA GLY A 68 -1.50 9.20 -2.55
C GLY A 68 -0.36 10.17 -2.84
N ASN A 69 -0.62 11.14 -3.72
CA ASN A 69 0.30 12.25 -3.97
C ASN A 69 -0.11 13.47 -3.15
N ASN A 70 0.74 13.89 -2.22
CA ASN A 70 0.56 15.09 -1.41
C ASN A 70 1.64 16.12 -1.78
N GLU A 71 1.27 17.12 -2.59
CA GLU A 71 2.19 18.18 -3.05
C GLU A 71 3.51 17.62 -3.62
N GLY A 72 3.42 16.61 -4.48
CA GLY A 72 4.57 15.96 -5.10
C GLY A 72 5.27 14.90 -4.24
N TRP A 73 4.75 14.58 -3.05
CA TRP A 73 5.30 13.51 -2.20
C TRP A 73 4.37 12.31 -2.20
N MET A 74 4.94 11.10 -2.33
CA MET A 74 4.18 9.87 -2.16
C MET A 74 4.00 9.61 -0.67
N GLN A 75 2.75 9.58 -0.20
CA GLN A 75 2.40 9.40 1.20
C GLN A 75 1.54 8.16 1.39
N CYS A 76 1.93 7.30 2.34
CA CYS A 76 1.19 6.09 2.69
C CYS A 76 -0.10 6.43 3.45
N GLY A 77 -1.15 5.62 3.26
CA GLY A 77 -2.46 5.78 3.89
C GLY A 77 -3.39 6.75 3.15
N TRP A 78 -2.99 7.17 1.97
CA TRP A 78 -3.78 7.91 1.00
C TRP A 78 -3.96 7.04 -0.24
N SER A 79 -4.80 7.45 -1.18
CA SER A 79 -5.05 6.69 -2.41
C SER A 79 -4.75 7.48 -3.68
N ASP A 80 -4.69 6.75 -4.79
CA ASP A 80 -4.74 7.28 -6.16
C ASP A 80 -3.55 8.16 -6.56
N PHE A 81 -2.34 7.89 -6.05
CA PHE A 81 -1.14 8.65 -6.48
C PHE A 81 -0.93 8.61 -8.00
N GLY A 82 -1.27 7.51 -8.67
CA GLY A 82 -1.12 7.31 -10.11
C GLY A 82 -1.89 8.32 -10.97
N GLN A 83 -2.89 9.01 -10.41
CA GLN A 83 -3.59 10.10 -11.10
C GLN A 83 -2.69 11.32 -11.38
N SER A 84 -1.62 11.48 -10.61
CA SER A 84 -0.73 12.65 -10.68
C SER A 84 0.75 12.31 -10.58
N CYS A 85 1.09 11.03 -10.50
CA CYS A 85 2.44 10.50 -10.53
C CYS A 85 2.62 9.56 -11.72
N TYR A 86 3.77 9.64 -12.38
CA TYR A 86 4.06 8.90 -13.60
C TYR A 86 5.55 8.57 -13.72
N ALA A 87 5.90 7.82 -14.77
CA ALA A 87 7.26 7.37 -15.05
C ALA A 87 7.92 6.68 -13.85
N CYS A 88 7.15 5.84 -13.16
CA CYS A 88 7.63 5.13 -11.98
C CYS A 88 8.55 3.97 -12.34
N TYR A 89 9.53 3.69 -11.50
CA TYR A 89 10.42 2.55 -11.65
C TYR A 89 10.95 2.08 -10.30
N LEU A 90 11.32 0.80 -10.23
CA LEU A 90 11.93 0.20 -9.06
C LEU A 90 13.45 0.20 -9.17
N THR A 91 14.11 0.40 -8.04
CA THR A 91 15.54 0.10 -7.85
C THR A 91 15.66 -0.67 -6.53
N GLY A 92 15.76 -2.01 -6.63
CA GLY A 92 15.55 -2.88 -5.47
C GLY A 92 14.11 -2.78 -4.96
N SER A 93 13.94 -2.53 -3.65
CA SER A 93 12.64 -2.24 -3.02
C SER A 93 12.22 -0.77 -3.10
N THR A 94 13.08 0.11 -3.64
CA THR A 94 12.78 1.55 -3.70
C THR A 94 11.99 1.91 -4.95
N LEU A 95 10.77 2.42 -4.74
CA LEU A 95 9.92 3.02 -5.76
C LEU A 95 10.31 4.48 -5.99
N ASN A 96 10.60 4.81 -7.24
CA ASN A 96 10.87 6.17 -7.69
C ASN A 96 9.79 6.58 -8.68
N CYS A 97 9.24 7.78 -8.54
CA CYS A 97 8.19 8.31 -9.42
C CYS A 97 8.40 9.79 -9.71
N ALA A 98 7.84 10.30 -10.79
CA ALA A 98 7.69 11.74 -11.01
C ALA A 98 6.27 12.16 -10.64
N CYS A 99 6.11 13.00 -9.60
CA CYS A 99 4.81 13.42 -9.09
C CYS A 99 4.58 14.90 -9.32
N LYS A 100 3.37 15.26 -9.75
CA LYS A 100 2.97 16.64 -10.00
C LYS A 100 2.63 17.37 -8.71
N ARG A 101 3.15 18.57 -8.52
CA ARG A 101 2.78 19.51 -7.44
C ARG A 101 1.56 20.35 -7.86
N SER A 102 0.94 21.03 -6.91
CA SER A 102 -0.20 21.93 -7.20
C SER A 102 0.14 23.06 -8.17
N ASP A 103 1.38 23.57 -8.14
CA ASP A 103 1.90 24.60 -9.06
C ASP A 103 2.23 24.08 -10.47
N GLY A 104 2.05 22.78 -10.71
CA GLY A 104 2.32 22.11 -11.98
C GLY A 104 3.76 21.65 -12.18
N SER A 105 4.68 21.98 -11.27
CA SER A 105 6.05 21.46 -11.29
C SER A 105 6.10 19.98 -10.89
N LEU A 106 7.24 19.34 -11.15
CA LEU A 106 7.46 17.92 -10.87
C LEU A 106 8.48 17.73 -9.76
N SER A 107 8.16 16.85 -8.83
CA SER A 107 9.09 16.29 -7.87
C SER A 107 9.39 14.83 -8.21
N GLN A 108 10.47 14.31 -7.65
CA GLN A 108 10.88 12.92 -7.84
C GLN A 108 10.96 12.18 -6.49
N PRO A 109 9.82 11.95 -5.81
CA PRO A 109 9.82 11.24 -4.54
C PRO A 109 10.35 9.81 -4.68
N ARG A 110 10.98 9.35 -3.60
CA ARG A 110 11.48 7.99 -3.44
C ARG A 110 10.86 7.40 -2.19
N VAL A 111 10.31 6.20 -2.30
CA VAL A 111 9.73 5.46 -1.18
C VAL A 111 10.33 4.07 -1.17
N ASP A 112 10.89 3.66 -0.04
CA ASP A 112 11.31 2.28 0.15
C ASP A 112 10.11 1.43 0.57
N LEU A 113 9.67 0.54 -0.31
CA LEU A 113 8.53 -0.37 -0.08
C LEU A 113 8.84 -1.43 0.98
N ASN A 114 10.08 -1.48 1.46
CA ASN A 114 10.49 -2.34 2.56
C ASN A 114 10.24 -1.73 3.95
N SER A 115 9.68 -0.51 4.05
CA SER A 115 9.55 0.27 5.29
C SER A 115 8.19 0.12 5.97
#